data_AF-W3X3T8-F1
#
_entry.id   AF-W3X3T8-F1
#
_cell.length_a   1.000
_cell.length_b   1.000
_cell.length_c   1.000
_cell.angle_alpha   90.00
_cell.angle_beta   90.00
_cell.angle_gamma   90.00
#
_symmetry.space_group_name_H-M   'P 1'
#
loop_
_entity.id
_entity.type
_entity.pdbx_description
1 polymer ?
#
loop_
_entity_poly.entity_id
_entity_poly.type
_entity_poly.pdbx_seq_one_letter_code
_entity_poly.pdbx_strand_id
1 'polypeptide(L)'
;MRTRRQDKIDARATETASVPSESNPSSPKVLSISHVDAPVVKSLTSKSGEKKSKIPTLIQFPLVIILSLAVSSVGYSVTYPFTKAAIAVHARSLDTWGEYAALMGWRTFELALGWFGNYDSYDLAALNLLSHGPPLYLLHAFYKVPASALVLTLAIETFATYLPFRLLRNLSRAHGDPEHAPNAELLTDKPITILTTLLSGAIYTVTLFAAYATYLPTALIVHYDSLPSIQAAHESTYVNLLPVTLALGFAATNFIFTPAEAEPEAPPRHFEPANATLQETVSWNIWGWSNRTKTVIRRTLTLMLVTGVSTSMQTTLTVAGAEPLGAVAWASPWVVAAAITGASLGAVGSE
;
A
#
# COMPACT_ATOMS: atom_id res chain seq x y z
N MET A 1 42.54 21.12 -44.36
CA MET A 1 43.42 22.00 -43.55
C MET A 1 44.29 21.11 -42.66
N ARG A 2 45.53 20.81 -43.08
CA ARG A 2 46.81 21.35 -42.54
C ARG A 2 47.01 21.03 -41.04
N THR A 3 47.72 19.92 -40.73
CA THR A 3 49.17 19.76 -40.41
C THR A 3 49.38 19.68 -38.89
N ARG A 4 49.84 18.58 -38.25
CA ARG A 4 51.02 17.69 -38.43
C ARG A 4 52.31 18.26 -37.85
N ARG A 5 52.87 17.57 -36.83
CA ARG A 5 54.30 17.27 -36.50
C ARG A 5 54.37 16.95 -35.00
N GLN A 6 54.68 15.73 -34.52
CA GLN A 6 55.78 14.79 -34.82
C GLN A 6 57.17 15.40 -34.69
N ASP A 7 57.94 14.88 -33.72
CA ASP A 7 59.36 14.51 -33.81
C ASP A 7 59.90 14.24 -32.39
N LYS A 8 60.85 13.34 -32.07
CA LYS A 8 61.57 12.23 -32.75
C LYS A 8 62.65 11.75 -31.73
N ILE A 9 62.86 10.44 -31.56
CA ILE A 9 64.18 9.71 -31.62
C ILE A 9 65.31 10.10 -30.63
N ASP A 10 66.23 9.27 -30.15
CA ASP A 10 66.53 7.83 -30.11
C ASP A 10 67.80 7.69 -29.22
N ALA A 11 68.11 6.44 -28.81
CA ALA A 11 69.44 5.81 -28.89
C ALA A 11 70.31 5.55 -27.63
N ARG A 12 70.73 4.26 -27.57
CA ARG A 12 72.07 3.69 -27.24
C ARG A 12 72.37 3.42 -25.75
N ALA A 13 72.60 2.20 -25.22
CA ALA A 13 73.37 0.97 -25.51
C ALA A 13 74.52 0.79 -24.48
N THR A 14 74.43 -0.32 -23.72
CA THR A 14 75.44 -1.29 -23.24
C THR A 14 76.81 -0.82 -22.70
N GLU A 15 77.13 -1.20 -21.44
CA GLU A 15 78.42 -1.84 -21.09
C GLU A 15 78.40 -2.57 -19.72
N THR A 16 78.98 -3.78 -19.73
CA THR A 16 79.57 -4.69 -18.71
C THR A 16 80.19 -4.06 -17.46
N ALA A 17 80.58 -4.73 -16.36
CA ALA A 17 80.40 -6.04 -15.71
C ALA A 17 81.25 -5.96 -14.41
N SER A 18 80.82 -6.52 -13.27
CA SER A 18 81.73 -7.10 -12.26
C SER A 18 81.01 -7.93 -11.20
N VAL A 19 81.52 -9.15 -11.00
CA VAL A 19 81.25 -10.14 -9.93
C VAL A 19 82.66 -10.45 -9.41
N PRO A 20 82.96 -10.49 -8.08
CA PRO A 20 82.55 -11.64 -7.26
C PRO A 20 82.35 -11.37 -5.75
N SER A 21 81.51 -12.18 -5.10
CA SER A 21 82.00 -13.25 -4.19
C SER A 21 80.85 -13.84 -3.37
N GLU A 22 80.88 -15.16 -3.30
CA GLU A 22 79.96 -16.07 -2.68
C GLU A 22 80.16 -16.10 -1.16
N SER A 23 79.08 -15.96 -0.38
CA SER A 23 79.04 -16.49 1.00
C SER A 23 77.63 -16.98 1.33
N ASN A 24 77.62 -18.15 1.95
CA ASN A 24 76.51 -19.10 2.13
C ASN A 24 75.24 -18.56 2.83
N PRO A 25 74.10 -19.28 2.69
CA PRO A 25 72.78 -18.80 3.01
C PRO A 25 72.50 -18.88 4.51
N SER A 26 72.04 -17.77 5.10
CA SER A 26 71.32 -17.81 6.38
C SER A 26 69.84 -18.02 6.09
N SER A 27 69.27 -19.00 6.80
CA SER A 27 67.92 -19.53 6.70
C SER A 27 66.83 -18.46 6.49
N PRO A 28 65.74 -18.79 5.76
CA PRO A 28 64.61 -17.88 5.63
C PRO A 28 64.02 -17.61 7.02
N LYS A 29 64.12 -16.35 7.45
CA LYS A 29 63.45 -15.88 8.65
C LYS A 29 61.95 -15.87 8.33
N VAL A 30 61.27 -16.95 8.70
CA VAL A 30 59.80 -17.03 8.70
C VAL A 30 59.32 -15.93 9.65
N LEU A 31 58.92 -14.81 9.08
CA LEU A 31 58.16 -13.80 9.80
C LEU A 31 56.77 -14.40 10.03
N SER A 32 56.62 -15.07 11.17
CA SER A 32 55.32 -15.40 11.73
C SER A 32 54.62 -14.08 12.05
N ILE A 33 53.72 -13.65 11.16
CA ILE A 33 52.77 -12.58 11.43
C ILE A 33 51.73 -13.17 12.37
N SER A 34 52.10 -13.30 13.63
CA SER A 34 51.15 -13.52 14.72
C SER A 34 50.59 -12.15 15.07
N HIS A 35 49.33 -11.93 14.69
CA HIS A 35 48.46 -10.77 14.93
C HIS A 35 48.26 -9.85 13.71
N VAL A 36 47.28 -10.23 12.87
CA VAL A 36 46.57 -9.27 12.03
C VAL A 36 45.51 -8.65 12.94
N ASP A 37 45.74 -7.41 13.36
CA ASP A 37 44.67 -6.61 13.97
C ASP A 37 43.56 -6.45 12.94
N ALA A 38 42.48 -7.22 13.12
CA ALA A 38 41.25 -7.01 12.38
C ALA A 38 40.81 -5.56 12.61
N PRO A 39 40.35 -4.83 11.58
CA PRO A 39 39.72 -3.54 11.82
C PRO A 39 38.56 -3.79 12.78
N VAL A 40 38.64 -3.18 13.95
CA VAL A 40 37.54 -3.12 14.91
C VAL A 40 36.41 -2.41 14.17
N VAL A 41 35.55 -3.19 13.52
CA VAL A 41 34.21 -2.76 13.16
C VAL A 41 33.58 -2.48 14.51
N LYS A 42 33.60 -1.20 14.92
CA LYS A 42 32.67 -0.71 15.93
C LYS A 42 31.30 -1.11 15.41
N SER A 43 30.76 -2.19 15.94
CA SER A 43 29.35 -2.48 15.87
C SER A 43 28.68 -1.28 16.53
N LEU A 44 28.35 -0.29 15.71
CA LEU A 44 27.30 0.66 16.04
C LEU A 44 26.05 -0.19 16.09
N THR A 45 25.85 -0.87 17.22
CA THR A 45 24.53 -1.20 17.71
C THR A 45 23.81 0.13 17.74
N SER A 46 23.14 0.48 16.66
CA SER A 46 22.09 1.47 16.71
C SER A 46 21.11 0.90 17.72
N LYS A 47 21.21 1.40 18.95
CA LYS A 47 20.05 1.44 19.83
C LYS A 47 19.06 2.35 19.11
N SER A 48 18.39 1.81 18.10
CA SER A 48 17.08 2.31 17.71
C SER A 48 16.26 2.13 18.98
N GLY A 49 16.07 3.22 19.70
CA GLY A 49 15.27 3.23 20.90
C GLY A 49 13.87 2.83 20.49
N GLU A 50 13.57 1.54 20.58
CA GLU A 50 12.20 1.06 20.67
C GLU A 50 11.60 1.81 21.86
N LYS A 51 10.87 2.89 21.57
CA LYS A 51 9.99 3.54 22.53
C LYS A 51 8.97 2.47 22.91
N LYS A 52 9.31 1.66 23.90
CA LYS A 52 8.43 0.67 24.49
C LYS A 52 7.22 1.45 24.98
N SER A 53 6.08 1.24 24.33
CA SER A 53 4.83 1.89 24.70
C SER A 53 4.61 1.68 26.20
N LYS A 54 4.44 2.78 26.95
CA LYS A 54 4.20 2.74 28.40
C LYS A 54 2.76 2.29 28.73
N ILE A 55 1.94 2.04 27.71
CA ILE A 55 0.52 1.71 27.84
C ILE A 55 0.36 0.19 27.71
N PRO A 56 -0.38 -0.49 28.60
CA PRO A 56 -0.68 -1.91 28.48
C PRO A 56 -1.31 -2.25 27.14
N THR A 57 -0.80 -3.29 26.45
CA THR A 57 -1.23 -3.70 25.10
C THR A 57 -2.74 -3.93 24.99
N LEU A 58 -3.39 -4.40 26.06
CA LEU A 58 -4.83 -4.66 26.10
C LEU A 58 -5.70 -3.39 26.06
N ILE A 59 -5.18 -2.25 26.53
CA ILE A 59 -5.93 -0.99 26.58
C ILE A 59 -5.75 -0.17 25.30
N GLN A 60 -4.69 -0.44 24.54
CA GLN A 60 -4.36 0.31 23.34
C GLN A 60 -5.46 0.23 22.27
N PHE A 61 -6.06 -0.95 22.05
CA PHE A 61 -7.12 -1.09 21.04
C PHE A 61 -8.43 -0.38 21.40
N PRO A 62 -9.00 -0.54 22.61
CA PRO A 62 -10.13 0.30 23.04
C PRO A 62 -9.84 1.80 22.95
N LEU A 63 -8.61 2.22 23.29
CA LEU A 63 -8.18 3.61 23.17
C LEU A 63 -8.14 4.09 21.72
N VAL A 64 -7.73 3.24 20.76
CA VAL A 64 -7.81 3.53 19.32
C VAL A 64 -9.24 3.84 18.90
N ILE A 65 -10.21 3.01 19.32
CA ILE A 65 -11.62 3.21 18.98
C ILE A 65 -12.13 4.54 19.53
N ILE A 66 -11.90 4.80 20.82
CA ILE A 66 -12.35 6.03 21.48
C ILE A 66 -11.74 7.27 20.81
N LEU A 67 -10.43 7.24 20.53
CA LEU A 67 -9.74 8.36 19.91
C LEU A 67 -10.19 8.57 18.46
N SER A 68 -10.45 7.49 17.72
CA SER A 68 -11.01 7.56 16.36
C SER A 68 -12.36 8.26 16.35
N LEU A 69 -13.28 7.83 17.23
CA LEU A 69 -14.60 8.44 17.38
C LEU A 69 -14.52 9.91 17.82
N ALA A 70 -13.62 10.23 18.75
CA ALA A 70 -13.41 11.60 19.21
C ALA A 70 -12.91 12.51 18.08
N VAL A 71 -11.94 12.05 17.28
CA VAL A 71 -11.42 12.82 16.13
C VAL A 71 -12.50 13.00 15.07
N SER A 72 -13.28 11.96 14.73
CA SER A 72 -14.41 12.11 13.79
C SER A 72 -15.44 13.10 14.32
N SER A 73 -15.84 13.00 15.59
CA SER A 73 -16.81 13.91 16.21
C SER A 73 -16.38 15.37 16.16
N VAL A 74 -15.13 15.66 16.52
CA VAL A 74 -14.56 17.01 16.43
C VAL A 74 -14.47 17.45 14.96
N GLY A 75 -14.01 16.58 14.07
CA GLY A 75 -13.89 16.85 12.64
C GLY A 75 -15.23 17.27 12.01
N TYR A 76 -16.29 16.50 12.23
CA TYR A 76 -17.62 16.84 11.73
C TYR A 76 -18.17 18.13 12.36
N SER A 77 -17.92 18.37 13.65
CA SER A 77 -18.37 19.59 14.33
C SER A 77 -17.71 20.84 13.76
N VAL A 78 -16.41 20.79 13.48
CA VAL A 78 -15.65 21.92 12.90
C VAL A 78 -16.01 22.17 11.43
N THR A 79 -16.37 21.11 10.70
CA THR A 79 -16.59 21.19 9.25
C THR A 79 -18.04 21.41 8.84
N TYR A 80 -18.98 21.27 9.78
CA TYR A 80 -20.40 21.59 9.61
C TYR A 80 -20.68 22.93 8.90
N PRO A 81 -20.08 24.09 9.30
CA PRO A 81 -20.34 25.37 8.62
C PRO A 81 -19.87 25.41 7.16
N PHE A 82 -18.86 24.62 6.80
CA PHE A 82 -18.29 24.59 5.45
C PHE A 82 -19.03 23.64 4.52
N THR A 83 -19.50 22.50 5.06
CA THR A 83 -20.19 21.47 4.28
C THR A 83 -21.68 21.78 4.07
N LYS A 84 -22.27 22.65 4.89
CA LYS A 84 -23.70 23.05 4.83
C LYS A 84 -24.65 21.85 4.74
N ALA A 85 -24.28 20.72 5.34
CA ALA A 85 -25.01 19.48 5.28
C ALA A 85 -25.31 18.97 3.84
N ALA A 86 -24.43 19.25 2.86
CA ALA A 86 -24.64 18.87 1.46
C ALA A 86 -24.83 17.36 1.23
N ILE A 87 -24.25 16.53 2.11
CA ILE A 87 -24.42 15.07 2.10
C ILE A 87 -25.78 14.67 2.68
N ALA A 88 -26.27 15.40 3.69
CA ALA A 88 -27.49 15.07 4.41
C ALA A 88 -28.75 15.15 3.54
N VAL A 89 -28.73 15.98 2.48
CA VAL A 89 -29.84 16.11 1.52
C VAL A 89 -30.13 14.78 0.81
N HIS A 90 -29.10 13.96 0.60
CA HIS A 90 -29.20 12.67 -0.09
C HIS A 90 -28.99 11.50 0.87
N ALA A 91 -28.92 11.78 2.17
CA ALA A 91 -28.71 10.76 3.18
C ALA A 91 -30.02 10.06 3.50
N ARG A 92 -29.96 8.73 3.62
CA ARG A 92 -31.05 7.92 4.15
C ARG A 92 -31.14 8.12 5.67
N SER A 93 -32.36 8.24 6.21
CA SER A 93 -32.55 8.19 7.66
C SER A 93 -32.27 6.78 8.17
N LEU A 94 -31.46 6.70 9.22
CA LEU A 94 -31.21 5.45 9.94
C LEU A 94 -32.30 5.31 10.98
N ASP A 95 -33.27 4.45 10.72
CA ASP A 95 -34.49 4.37 11.54
C ASP A 95 -34.38 3.27 12.60
N THR A 96 -33.50 2.29 12.38
CA THR A 96 -33.36 1.11 13.26
C THR A 96 -32.02 1.12 14.00
N TRP A 97 -32.04 0.83 15.30
CA TRP A 97 -30.82 0.71 16.11
C TRP A 97 -29.81 -0.31 15.54
N GLY A 98 -30.32 -1.36 14.89
CA GLY A 98 -29.52 -2.35 14.17
C GLY A 98 -28.68 -1.75 13.03
N GLU A 99 -29.16 -0.71 12.34
CA GLU A 99 -28.40 -0.06 11.27
C GLU A 99 -27.25 0.76 11.83
N TYR A 100 -27.48 1.49 12.93
CA TYR A 100 -26.40 2.17 13.67
C TYR A 100 -25.37 1.17 14.21
N ALA A 101 -25.84 0.06 14.79
CA ALA A 101 -24.97 -0.98 15.31
C ALA A 101 -24.17 -1.66 14.18
N ALA A 102 -24.75 -1.84 13.00
CA ALA A 102 -24.05 -2.39 11.84
C ALA A 102 -22.94 -1.44 11.35
N LEU A 103 -23.22 -0.15 11.19
CA LEU A 103 -22.23 0.86 10.79
C LEU A 103 -21.09 0.98 11.82
N MET A 104 -21.44 1.08 13.11
CA MET A 104 -20.46 1.17 14.19
C MET A 104 -19.65 -0.12 14.36
N GLY A 105 -20.31 -1.27 14.26
CA GLY A 105 -19.69 -2.60 14.36
C GLY A 105 -18.71 -2.82 13.22
N TRP A 106 -19.10 -2.48 12.00
CA TRP A 106 -18.21 -2.53 10.85
C TRP A 106 -17.01 -1.59 10.99
N ARG A 107 -17.24 -0.34 11.42
CA ARG A 107 -16.15 0.60 11.66
C ARG A 107 -15.15 0.06 12.70
N THR A 108 -15.67 -0.55 13.76
CA THR A 108 -14.84 -1.20 14.79
C THR A 108 -14.08 -2.39 14.22
N PHE A 109 -14.71 -3.16 13.33
CA PHE A 109 -14.09 -4.29 12.65
C PHE A 109 -12.96 -3.85 11.70
N GLU A 110 -13.12 -2.76 10.94
CA GLU A 110 -12.03 -2.19 10.13
C GLU A 110 -10.81 -1.81 10.98
N LEU A 111 -11.04 -1.14 12.11
CA LEU A 111 -9.97 -0.78 13.05
C LEU A 111 -9.33 -2.04 13.67
N ALA A 112 -10.13 -3.08 13.96
CA ALA A 112 -9.63 -4.36 14.46
C ALA A 112 -8.75 -5.06 13.42
N LEU A 113 -9.17 -5.10 12.15
CA LEU A 113 -8.36 -5.63 11.05
C LEU A 113 -7.03 -4.89 10.93
N GLY A 114 -7.04 -3.57 11.09
CA GLY A 114 -5.82 -2.76 11.17
C GLY A 114 -4.89 -3.18 12.30
N TRP A 115 -5.44 -3.25 13.50
CA TRP A 115 -4.70 -3.51 14.72
C TRP A 115 -4.11 -4.92 14.76
N PHE A 116 -4.94 -5.95 14.56
CA PHE A 116 -4.53 -7.35 14.56
C PHE A 116 -3.85 -7.76 13.24
N GLY A 117 -4.10 -7.03 12.15
CA GLY A 117 -3.44 -7.21 10.85
C GLY A 117 -1.99 -6.77 10.83
N ASN A 118 -1.54 -6.07 11.87
CA ASN A 118 -0.24 -5.42 11.92
C ASN A 118 -0.04 -4.36 10.83
N TYR A 119 -1.09 -3.60 10.49
CA TYR A 119 -1.05 -2.48 9.55
C TYR A 119 -0.66 -1.18 10.25
N ASP A 120 0.18 -0.36 9.60
CA ASP A 120 0.55 0.94 10.16
C ASP A 120 -0.45 2.06 9.82
N SER A 121 -0.15 3.28 10.24
CA SER A 121 -1.03 4.43 10.01
C SER A 121 -1.20 4.77 8.53
N TYR A 122 -0.17 4.56 7.69
CA TYR A 122 -0.24 4.85 6.26
C TYR A 122 -1.03 3.77 5.53
N ASP A 123 -0.81 2.50 5.88
CA ASP A 123 -1.60 1.38 5.38
C ASP A 123 -3.10 1.60 5.63
N LEU A 124 -3.46 2.03 6.84
CA LEU A 124 -4.85 2.28 7.18
C LEU A 124 -5.42 3.53 6.54
N ALA A 125 -4.63 4.59 6.36
CA ALA A 125 -5.06 5.76 5.60
C ALA A 125 -5.35 5.38 4.13
N ALA A 126 -4.49 4.56 3.52
CA ALA A 126 -4.68 4.05 2.18
C ALA A 126 -5.91 3.14 2.07
N LEU A 127 -6.08 2.21 3.02
CA LEU A 127 -7.26 1.34 3.09
C LEU A 127 -8.55 2.15 3.25
N ASN A 128 -8.54 3.18 4.10
CA ASN A 128 -9.69 4.06 4.33
C ASN A 128 -10.05 4.86 3.07
N LEU A 129 -9.05 5.37 2.35
CA LEU A 129 -9.23 6.04 1.07
C LEU A 129 -9.85 5.10 0.03
N LEU A 130 -9.39 3.84 -0.02
CA LEU A 130 -9.89 2.83 -0.95
C LEU A 130 -11.30 2.31 -0.60
N SER A 131 -11.69 2.33 0.68
CA SER A 131 -12.98 1.80 1.13
C SER A 131 -14.08 2.86 1.22
N HIS A 132 -13.72 4.11 1.55
CA HIS A 132 -14.67 5.22 1.65
C HIS A 132 -14.68 6.12 0.40
N GLY A 133 -13.66 6.03 -0.46
CA GLY A 133 -13.64 6.73 -1.74
C GLY A 133 -14.80 6.38 -2.67
N PRO A 134 -15.08 5.08 -2.93
CA PRO A 134 -16.16 4.66 -3.83
C PRO A 134 -17.57 5.16 -3.48
N PRO A 135 -18.07 5.06 -2.22
CA PRO A 135 -19.39 5.60 -1.88
C PRO A 135 -19.44 7.13 -1.98
N LEU A 136 -18.35 7.84 -1.66
CA LEU A 136 -18.28 9.29 -1.84
C LEU A 136 -18.24 9.68 -3.32
N TYR A 137 -17.57 8.90 -4.16
CA TYR A 137 -17.53 9.13 -5.59
C TYR A 137 -18.90 8.92 -6.25
N LEU A 138 -19.72 7.97 -5.77
CA LEU A 138 -21.13 7.82 -6.19
C LEU A 138 -21.93 9.11 -5.92
N LEU A 139 -21.77 9.68 -4.73
CA LEU A 139 -22.43 10.94 -4.36
C LEU A 139 -21.98 12.11 -5.23
N HIS A 140 -20.69 12.16 -5.58
CA HIS A 140 -20.17 13.17 -6.48
C HIS A 140 -20.74 13.02 -7.90
N ALA A 141 -20.66 11.81 -8.46
CA ALA A 141 -20.96 11.53 -9.85
C ALA A 141 -22.46 11.58 -10.15
N PHE A 142 -23.30 11.00 -9.29
CA PHE A 142 -24.73 10.81 -9.59
C PHE A 142 -25.64 11.71 -8.76
N TYR A 143 -25.23 12.11 -7.56
CA TYR A 143 -26.01 12.97 -6.67
C TYR A 143 -25.57 14.44 -6.66
N LYS A 144 -24.59 14.80 -7.50
CA LYS A 144 -24.09 16.18 -7.68
C LYS A 144 -23.64 16.84 -6.36
N VAL A 145 -23.19 16.03 -5.39
CA VAL A 145 -22.68 16.54 -4.12
C VAL A 145 -21.34 17.25 -4.38
N PRO A 146 -21.12 18.45 -3.81
CA PRO A 146 -19.89 19.21 -4.04
C PRO A 146 -18.66 18.42 -3.57
N ALA A 147 -17.66 18.33 -4.44
CA ALA A 147 -16.42 17.58 -4.17
C ALA A 147 -15.69 18.06 -2.91
N SER A 148 -15.76 19.35 -2.58
CA SER A 148 -15.14 19.91 -1.38
C SER A 148 -15.69 19.30 -0.09
N ALA A 149 -17.00 19.07 0.00
CA ALA A 149 -17.61 18.44 1.17
C ALA A 149 -17.17 16.98 1.29
N LEU A 150 -17.13 16.27 0.17
CA LEU A 150 -16.74 14.85 0.12
C LEU A 150 -15.26 14.66 0.47
N VAL A 151 -14.37 15.51 -0.07
CA VAL A 151 -12.94 15.49 0.28
C VAL A 151 -12.72 15.79 1.76
N LEU A 152 -13.51 16.70 2.33
CA LEU A 152 -13.42 17.03 3.75
C LEU A 152 -13.90 15.87 4.63
N THR A 153 -15.02 15.22 4.27
CA THR A 153 -15.49 13.99 4.91
C THR A 153 -14.42 12.89 4.85
N LEU A 154 -13.84 12.67 3.67
CA LEU A 154 -12.79 11.68 3.48
C LEU A 154 -11.54 12.00 4.30
N ALA A 155 -11.16 13.28 4.39
CA ALA A 155 -10.06 13.72 5.21
C ALA A 155 -10.33 13.46 6.69
N ILE A 156 -11.53 13.79 7.19
CA ILE A 156 -11.91 13.53 8.59
C ILE A 156 -11.80 12.03 8.90
N GLU A 157 -12.40 11.16 8.09
CA GLU A 157 -12.35 9.72 8.32
C GLU A 157 -10.91 9.17 8.25
N THR A 158 -10.11 9.71 7.32
CA THR A 158 -8.70 9.31 7.18
C THR A 158 -7.89 9.76 8.39
N PHE A 159 -8.05 10.99 8.86
CA PHE A 159 -7.38 11.49 10.07
C PHE A 159 -7.84 10.77 11.34
N ALA A 160 -9.14 10.46 11.44
CA ALA A 160 -9.70 9.69 12.53
C ALA A 160 -9.16 8.25 12.60
N THR A 161 -8.70 7.70 11.47
CA THR A 161 -8.02 6.40 11.44
C THR A 161 -6.51 6.55 11.66
N TYR A 162 -5.91 7.53 10.99
CA TYR A 162 -4.46 7.73 10.96
C TYR A 162 -3.90 8.14 12.33
N LEU A 163 -4.52 9.12 12.98
CA LEU A 163 -3.98 9.74 14.19
C LEU A 163 -3.91 8.78 15.39
N PRO A 164 -4.95 7.99 15.70
CA PRO A 164 -4.85 6.99 16.78
C PRO A 164 -3.76 5.96 16.56
N PHE A 165 -3.64 5.43 15.35
CA PHE A 165 -2.61 4.44 15.02
C PHE A 165 -1.22 5.06 15.06
N ARG A 166 -1.05 6.29 14.58
CA ARG A 166 0.24 6.99 14.62
C ARG A 166 0.72 7.27 16.05
N LEU A 167 -0.19 7.49 16.99
CA LEU A 167 0.14 7.76 18.39
C LEU A 167 0.39 6.50 19.21
N LEU A 168 -0.34 5.42 18.94
CA LEU A 168 -0.32 4.21 19.77
C LEU A 168 0.57 3.10 19.21
N ARG A 169 1.04 3.24 17.96
CA ARG A 169 1.76 2.19 17.25
C ARG A 169 2.90 2.77 16.42
N ASN A 170 4.02 2.05 16.39
CA ASN A 170 5.16 2.42 15.56
C ASN A 170 4.87 2.10 14.08
N LEU A 171 5.55 2.82 13.19
CA LEU A 171 5.45 2.60 11.75
C LEU A 171 6.05 1.24 11.37
N SER A 172 5.52 0.64 10.32
CA SER A 172 6.18 -0.53 9.71
C SER A 172 7.53 -0.11 9.12
N ARG A 173 8.42 -1.09 8.88
CA ARG A 173 9.72 -0.82 8.24
C ARG A 173 9.56 -0.15 6.87
N ALA A 174 8.53 -0.53 6.13
CA ALA A 174 8.20 0.00 4.81
C ALA A 174 8.06 1.53 4.79
N HIS A 175 7.45 2.12 5.84
CA HIS A 175 7.19 3.56 5.90
C HIS A 175 8.05 4.31 6.92
N GLY A 176 8.56 3.62 7.95
CA GLY A 176 9.33 4.22 9.03
C GLY A 176 10.83 4.32 8.72
N ASP A 177 11.38 3.36 7.98
CA ASP A 177 12.80 3.29 7.63
C ASP A 177 12.98 2.57 6.28
N PRO A 178 12.56 3.21 5.17
CA PRO A 178 12.58 2.58 3.85
C PRO A 178 14.00 2.31 3.33
N GLU A 179 15.00 3.05 3.79
CA GLU A 179 16.40 2.90 3.36
C GLU A 179 17.06 1.62 3.89
N HIS A 180 16.61 1.12 5.03
CA HIS A 180 17.12 -0.13 5.64
C HIS A 180 16.15 -1.31 5.48
N ALA A 181 15.06 -1.12 4.74
CA ALA A 181 14.13 -2.19 4.43
C ALA A 181 14.74 -3.17 3.42
N PRO A 182 14.31 -4.44 3.44
CA PRO A 182 14.51 -5.34 2.31
C PRO A 182 14.07 -4.65 1.01
N ASN A 183 14.84 -4.84 -0.07
CA ASN A 183 14.59 -4.19 -1.36
C ASN A 183 14.42 -2.66 -1.27
N ALA A 184 15.19 -1.98 -0.39
CA ALA A 184 15.18 -0.53 -0.23
C ALA A 184 15.34 0.23 -1.56
N GLU A 185 16.06 -0.34 -2.53
CA GLU A 185 16.19 0.20 -3.88
C GLU A 185 14.81 0.37 -4.54
N LEU A 186 13.93 -0.63 -4.45
CA LEU A 186 12.58 -0.57 -5.04
C LEU A 186 11.65 0.40 -4.28
N LEU A 187 11.87 0.56 -2.97
CA LEU A 187 11.05 1.42 -2.10
C LEU A 187 11.43 2.90 -2.18
N THR A 188 12.71 3.19 -2.38
CA THR A 188 13.22 4.57 -2.45
C THR A 188 13.19 5.12 -3.87
N ASP A 189 13.02 4.25 -4.87
CA ASP A 189 13.01 4.65 -6.27
C ASP A 189 11.68 5.29 -6.69
N LYS A 190 11.77 6.59 -7.04
CA LYS A 190 10.63 7.42 -7.44
C LYS A 190 9.98 6.96 -8.74
N PRO A 191 10.71 6.69 -9.85
CA PRO A 191 10.12 6.14 -11.06
C PRO A 191 9.34 4.85 -10.83
N ILE A 192 9.84 3.91 -10.02
CA ILE A 192 9.08 2.67 -9.69
C ILE A 192 7.78 3.01 -8.99
N THR A 193 7.81 3.91 -8.01
CA THR A 193 6.59 4.37 -7.32
C THR A 193 5.61 5.05 -8.27
N ILE A 194 6.10 5.88 -9.20
CA ILE A 194 5.28 6.57 -10.19
C ILE A 194 4.66 5.56 -11.18
N LEU A 195 5.44 4.63 -11.70
CA LEU A 195 4.99 3.63 -12.68
C LEU A 195 3.98 2.66 -12.06
N THR A 196 4.23 2.17 -10.85
CA THR A 196 3.28 1.30 -10.13
C THR A 196 1.98 2.03 -9.78
N THR A 197 2.08 3.30 -9.37
CA THR A 197 0.91 4.17 -9.15
C THR A 197 0.11 4.40 -10.44
N LEU A 198 0.80 4.66 -11.56
CA LEU A 198 0.16 4.89 -12.85
C LEU A 198 -0.49 3.62 -13.39
N LEU A 199 0.18 2.47 -13.24
CA LEU A 199 -0.37 1.15 -13.56
C LEU A 199 -1.64 0.86 -12.76
N SER A 200 -1.56 1.02 -11.44
CA SER A 200 -2.69 0.84 -10.53
C SER A 200 -3.85 1.80 -10.87
N GLY A 201 -3.56 3.09 -11.06
CA GLY A 201 -4.56 4.08 -11.48
C GLY A 201 -5.20 3.75 -12.84
N ALA A 202 -4.42 3.25 -13.81
CA ALA A 202 -4.92 2.80 -15.10
C ALA A 202 -5.86 1.59 -14.95
N ILE A 203 -5.52 0.61 -14.10
CA ILE A 203 -6.37 -0.55 -13.80
C ILE A 203 -7.72 -0.10 -13.23
N TYR A 204 -7.72 0.80 -12.23
CA TYR A 204 -8.95 1.36 -11.68
C TYR A 204 -9.77 2.12 -12.73
N THR A 205 -9.11 2.92 -13.57
CA THR A 205 -9.75 3.68 -14.65
C THR A 205 -10.43 2.77 -15.67
N VAL A 206 -9.70 1.79 -16.20
CA VAL A 206 -10.21 0.88 -17.22
C VAL A 206 -11.33 0.00 -16.67
N THR A 207 -11.18 -0.49 -15.43
CA THR A 207 -12.21 -1.33 -14.79
C THR A 207 -13.51 -0.56 -14.58
N LEU A 208 -13.42 0.67 -14.05
CA LEU A 208 -14.59 1.51 -13.83
C LEU A 208 -15.24 1.95 -15.15
N PHE A 209 -14.43 2.34 -16.14
CA PHE A 209 -14.92 2.69 -17.47
C PHE A 209 -15.64 1.50 -18.14
N ALA A 210 -15.04 0.29 -18.06
CA ALA A 210 -15.67 -0.92 -18.58
C ALA A 210 -17.00 -1.22 -17.88
N ALA A 211 -17.10 -1.00 -16.56
CA ALA A 211 -18.34 -1.16 -15.83
C ALA A 211 -19.40 -0.15 -16.28
N TYR A 212 -19.03 1.13 -16.49
CA TYR A 212 -19.91 2.14 -17.07
C TYR A 212 -20.35 1.83 -18.50
N ALA A 213 -19.51 1.19 -19.30
CA ALA A 213 -19.88 0.82 -20.67
C ALA A 213 -20.77 -0.44 -20.76
N THR A 214 -20.84 -1.26 -19.71
CA THR A 214 -21.45 -2.61 -19.79
C THR A 214 -22.72 -2.75 -18.97
N TYR A 215 -22.63 -2.80 -17.64
CA TYR A 215 -23.75 -3.18 -16.76
C TYR A 215 -24.12 -2.11 -15.73
N LEU A 216 -23.16 -1.24 -15.35
CA LEU A 216 -23.32 -0.38 -14.19
C LEU A 216 -24.42 0.67 -14.37
N PRO A 217 -24.59 1.35 -15.52
CA PRO A 217 -25.67 2.32 -15.68
C PRO A 217 -27.05 1.67 -15.58
N THR A 218 -27.21 0.47 -16.16
CA THR A 218 -28.46 -0.29 -16.06
C THR A 218 -28.74 -0.69 -14.60
N ALA A 219 -27.73 -1.19 -13.88
CA ALA A 219 -27.88 -1.54 -12.47
C ALA A 219 -28.24 -0.32 -11.60
N LEU A 220 -27.64 0.85 -11.87
CA LEU A 220 -27.96 2.09 -11.16
C LEU A 220 -29.40 2.54 -11.42
N ILE A 221 -29.91 2.43 -12.64
CA ILE A 221 -31.29 2.82 -12.96
C ILE A 221 -32.31 1.86 -12.34
N VAL A 222 -32.02 0.55 -12.34
CA VAL A 222 -32.95 -0.48 -11.86
C VAL A 222 -33.05 -0.54 -10.34
N HIS A 223 -31.94 -0.27 -9.64
CA HIS A 223 -31.82 -0.49 -8.19
C HIS A 223 -31.69 0.80 -7.37
N TYR A 224 -31.84 1.98 -7.99
CA TYR A 224 -31.85 3.25 -7.27
C TYR A 224 -33.11 4.04 -7.59
N ASP A 225 -34.02 4.13 -6.62
CA ASP A 225 -35.35 4.75 -6.78
C ASP A 225 -35.30 6.28 -6.95
N SER A 226 -34.17 6.92 -6.67
CA SER A 226 -34.05 8.38 -6.62
C SER A 226 -32.70 8.89 -7.11
N LEU A 227 -32.17 8.27 -8.17
CA LEU A 227 -30.92 8.71 -8.78
C LEU A 227 -31.11 10.04 -9.54
N PRO A 228 -30.47 11.15 -9.14
CA PRO A 228 -30.74 12.45 -9.75
C PRO A 228 -30.32 12.58 -11.23
N SER A 229 -29.25 11.89 -11.62
CA SER A 229 -28.76 11.90 -13.00
C SER A 229 -27.83 10.72 -13.25
N ILE A 230 -27.87 10.17 -14.46
CA ILE A 230 -26.93 9.14 -14.95
C ILE A 230 -25.86 9.70 -15.90
N GLN A 231 -25.85 11.03 -16.09
CA GLN A 231 -25.00 11.73 -17.07
C GLN A 231 -23.50 11.41 -16.87
N ALA A 232 -23.04 11.31 -15.62
CA ALA A 232 -21.64 11.02 -15.32
C ALA A 232 -21.16 9.67 -15.87
N ALA A 233 -22.04 8.67 -16.01
CA ALA A 233 -21.67 7.40 -16.61
C ALA A 233 -21.54 7.51 -18.15
N HIS A 234 -22.44 8.24 -18.81
CA HIS A 234 -22.42 8.42 -20.27
C HIS A 234 -21.32 9.37 -20.75
N GLU A 235 -21.02 10.41 -19.97
CA GLU A 235 -19.95 11.37 -20.26
C GLU A 235 -18.60 10.95 -19.68
N SER A 236 -18.54 9.73 -19.12
CA SER A 236 -17.29 9.20 -18.59
C SER A 236 -16.28 9.03 -19.71
N THR A 237 -15.11 9.62 -19.50
CA THR A 237 -13.94 9.44 -20.35
C THR A 237 -12.78 9.05 -19.46
N TYR A 238 -11.77 8.38 -20.02
CA TYR A 238 -10.55 8.04 -19.27
C TYR A 238 -9.95 9.26 -18.58
N VAL A 239 -9.96 10.42 -19.25
CA VAL A 239 -9.40 11.68 -18.73
C VAL A 239 -10.16 12.18 -17.49
N ASN A 240 -11.50 12.06 -17.48
CA ASN A 240 -12.31 12.53 -16.36
C ASN A 240 -12.22 11.60 -15.13
N LEU A 241 -12.02 10.29 -15.36
CA LEU A 241 -11.90 9.31 -14.28
C LEU A 241 -10.50 9.29 -13.66
N LEU A 242 -9.47 9.55 -14.48
CA LEU A 242 -8.06 9.42 -14.10
C LEU A 242 -7.66 10.15 -12.82
N PRO A 243 -8.11 11.39 -12.51
CA PRO A 243 -7.70 12.05 -11.27
C PRO A 243 -8.14 11.30 -10.00
N VAL A 244 -9.37 10.78 -9.99
CA VAL A 244 -9.91 10.04 -8.84
C VAL A 244 -9.27 8.67 -8.75
N THR A 245 -9.18 7.96 -9.86
CA THR A 245 -8.60 6.61 -9.91
C THR A 245 -7.09 6.62 -9.70
N LEU A 246 -6.38 7.70 -10.02
CA LEU A 246 -4.96 7.86 -9.71
C LEU A 246 -4.74 8.04 -8.21
N ALA A 247 -5.60 8.79 -7.52
CA ALA A 247 -5.54 8.87 -6.05
C ALA A 247 -5.80 7.50 -5.39
N LEU A 248 -6.77 6.74 -5.91
CA LEU A 248 -7.00 5.36 -5.48
C LEU A 248 -5.83 4.43 -5.86
N GLY A 249 -5.25 4.63 -7.04
CA GLY A 249 -4.11 3.85 -7.52
C GLY A 249 -2.89 4.03 -6.62
N PHE A 250 -2.60 5.27 -6.22
CA PHE A 250 -1.57 5.61 -5.24
C PHE A 250 -1.84 4.95 -3.89
N ALA A 251 -3.08 4.97 -3.42
CA ALA A 251 -3.47 4.29 -2.19
C ALA A 251 -3.25 2.77 -2.29
N ALA A 252 -3.65 2.15 -3.40
CA ALA A 252 -3.49 0.71 -3.60
C ALA A 252 -2.01 0.30 -3.68
N THR A 253 -1.16 1.11 -4.34
CA THR A 253 0.29 0.90 -4.35
C THR A 253 0.87 0.94 -2.94
N ASN A 254 0.54 1.97 -2.15
CA ASN A 254 1.01 2.06 -0.76
C ASN A 254 0.48 0.91 0.10
N PHE A 255 -0.74 0.46 -0.13
CA PHE A 255 -1.34 -0.60 0.68
C PHE A 255 -0.87 -2.00 0.31
N ILE A 256 -0.51 -2.27 -0.94
CA ILE A 256 -0.16 -3.62 -1.43
C ILE A 256 1.33 -3.76 -1.71
N PHE A 257 1.92 -2.85 -2.50
CA PHE A 257 3.28 -3.00 -3.04
C PHE A 257 4.35 -2.63 -2.00
N THR A 258 4.31 -1.40 -1.47
CA THR A 258 5.28 -0.91 -0.45
C THR A 258 5.54 -1.90 0.71
N PRO A 259 4.52 -2.46 1.37
CA PRO A 259 4.72 -3.44 2.43
C PRO A 259 5.21 -4.80 1.94
N ALA A 260 4.88 -5.20 0.71
CA ALA A 260 5.32 -6.46 0.13
C ALA A 260 6.82 -6.42 -0.20
N GLU A 261 7.32 -5.28 -0.69
CA GLU A 261 8.77 -5.10 -0.92
C GLU A 261 9.57 -5.07 0.36
N ALA A 262 9.01 -4.53 1.44
CA ALA A 262 9.65 -4.46 2.74
C ALA A 262 9.71 -5.81 3.50
N GLU A 263 9.14 -6.88 2.96
CA GLU A 263 9.24 -8.21 3.55
C GLU A 263 10.64 -8.82 3.31
N PRO A 264 11.29 -9.38 4.34
CA PRO A 264 12.57 -10.04 4.14
C PRO A 264 12.41 -11.29 3.27
N GLU A 265 13.35 -11.47 2.36
CA GLU A 265 13.42 -12.68 1.56
C GLU A 265 13.68 -13.88 2.48
N ALA A 266 12.76 -14.85 2.45
CA ALA A 266 12.95 -16.09 3.19
C ALA A 266 13.92 -16.98 2.40
N PRO A 267 14.76 -17.78 3.08
CA PRO A 267 15.59 -18.75 2.40
C PRO A 267 14.71 -19.67 1.53
N PRO A 268 15.17 -20.05 0.32
CA PRO A 268 14.39 -20.82 -0.62
C PRO A 268 13.96 -22.13 0.04
N ARG A 269 12.65 -22.28 0.27
CA ARG A 269 12.10 -23.54 0.80
C ARG A 269 12.25 -24.61 -0.28
N HIS A 270 12.93 -25.69 0.08
CA HIS A 270 13.08 -26.86 -0.80
C HIS A 270 11.92 -27.81 -0.53
N PHE A 271 11.13 -28.11 -1.55
CA PHE A 271 10.07 -29.11 -1.51
C PHE A 271 10.54 -30.33 -2.29
N GLU A 272 10.54 -31.50 -1.65
CA GLU A 272 10.92 -32.76 -2.27
C GLU A 272 9.65 -33.54 -2.66
N PRO A 273 9.19 -33.47 -3.92
CA PRO A 273 7.94 -34.12 -4.33
C PRO A 273 7.99 -35.66 -4.22
N ALA A 274 9.19 -36.25 -4.23
CA ALA A 274 9.37 -37.69 -4.17
C ALA A 274 9.09 -38.30 -2.77
N ASN A 275 9.28 -37.51 -1.71
CA ASN A 275 9.12 -37.96 -0.32
C ASN A 275 7.92 -37.29 0.38
N ALA A 276 7.29 -36.31 -0.26
CA ALA A 276 6.22 -35.52 0.32
C ALA A 276 4.92 -36.32 0.44
N THR A 277 4.23 -36.14 1.57
CA THR A 277 2.85 -36.63 1.72
C THR A 277 1.88 -35.85 0.83
N LEU A 278 0.69 -36.40 0.56
CA LEU A 278 -0.35 -35.66 -0.17
C LEU A 278 -0.75 -34.36 0.53
N GLN A 279 -0.80 -34.37 1.87
CA GLN A 279 -1.08 -33.15 2.65
C GLN A 279 0.03 -32.11 2.48
N GLU A 280 1.29 -32.55 2.49
CA GLU A 280 2.44 -31.67 2.32
C GLU A 280 2.47 -31.08 0.90
N THR A 281 2.17 -31.90 -0.12
CA THR A 281 2.04 -31.48 -1.52
C THR A 281 0.91 -30.46 -1.71
N VAL A 282 -0.25 -30.69 -1.11
CA VAL A 282 -1.39 -29.77 -1.18
C VAL A 282 -1.07 -28.47 -0.42
N SER A 283 -0.49 -28.56 0.78
CA SER A 283 -0.11 -27.37 1.56
C SER A 283 0.99 -26.56 0.87
N TRP A 284 1.90 -27.21 0.15
CA TRP A 284 2.92 -26.58 -0.66
C TRP A 284 2.32 -25.85 -1.87
N ASN A 285 1.39 -26.48 -2.60
CA ASN A 285 0.76 -25.84 -3.75
C ASN A 285 -0.12 -24.64 -3.33
N ILE A 286 -0.81 -24.77 -2.19
CA ILE A 286 -1.71 -23.72 -1.69
C ILE A 286 -0.93 -22.58 -1.01
N TRP A 287 0.12 -22.89 -0.23
CA TRP A 287 0.77 -21.92 0.68
C TRP A 287 2.32 -21.97 0.68
N GLY A 288 2.95 -22.63 -0.30
CA GLY A 288 4.40 -22.70 -0.51
C GLY A 288 5.02 -21.41 -1.07
N TRP A 289 4.20 -20.39 -1.35
CA TRP A 289 4.60 -19.09 -1.87
C TRP A 289 5.58 -18.34 -0.96
N SER A 290 6.33 -17.40 -1.53
CA SER A 290 7.24 -16.51 -0.79
C SER A 290 6.49 -15.67 0.25
N ASN A 291 7.19 -15.19 1.28
CA ASN A 291 6.59 -14.31 2.30
C ASN A 291 5.98 -13.06 1.67
N ARG A 292 6.69 -12.49 0.69
CA ARG A 292 6.22 -11.38 -0.12
C ARG A 292 4.89 -11.68 -0.81
N THR A 293 4.79 -12.78 -1.56
CA THR A 293 3.53 -13.12 -2.26
C THR A 293 2.38 -13.36 -1.29
N LYS A 294 2.66 -13.95 -0.11
CA LYS A 294 1.65 -14.08 0.96
C LYS A 294 1.18 -12.72 1.47
N THR A 295 2.09 -11.76 1.63
CA THR A 295 1.75 -10.39 2.04
C THR A 295 0.90 -9.70 0.97
N VAL A 296 1.24 -9.85 -0.32
CA VAL A 296 0.40 -9.37 -1.44
C VAL A 296 -0.99 -9.98 -1.37
N ILE A 297 -1.10 -11.32 -1.35
CA ILE A 297 -2.40 -12.02 -1.31
C ILE A 297 -3.23 -11.56 -0.10
N ARG A 298 -2.64 -11.51 1.09
CA ARG A 298 -3.33 -11.09 2.32
C ARG A 298 -3.84 -9.66 2.23
N ARG A 299 -3.01 -8.73 1.74
CA ARG A 299 -3.39 -7.31 1.60
C ARG A 299 -4.42 -7.13 0.50
N THR A 300 -4.29 -7.81 -0.64
CA THR A 300 -5.32 -7.80 -1.70
C THR A 300 -6.65 -8.34 -1.20
N LEU A 301 -6.68 -9.47 -0.49
CA LEU A 301 -7.92 -10.02 0.08
C LEU A 301 -8.53 -9.07 1.12
N THR A 302 -7.70 -8.46 1.96
CA THR A 302 -8.15 -7.44 2.93
C THR A 302 -8.77 -6.26 2.19
N LEU A 303 -8.11 -5.75 1.15
CA LEU A 303 -8.59 -4.62 0.36
C LEU A 303 -9.92 -4.95 -0.30
N MET A 304 -10.04 -6.10 -0.96
CA MET A 304 -11.28 -6.55 -1.59
C MET A 304 -12.43 -6.66 -0.59
N LEU A 305 -12.18 -7.26 0.57
CA LEU A 305 -13.18 -7.43 1.62
C LEU A 305 -13.63 -6.08 2.17
N VAL A 306 -12.68 -5.21 2.54
CA VAL A 306 -13.00 -3.93 3.18
C VAL A 306 -13.65 -3.00 2.16
N THR A 307 -13.07 -2.80 0.98
CA THR A 307 -13.69 -1.96 -0.06
C THR A 307 -15.07 -2.49 -0.47
N GLY A 308 -15.23 -3.80 -0.67
CA GLY A 308 -16.49 -4.39 -1.08
C GLY A 308 -17.61 -4.21 -0.05
N VAL A 309 -17.34 -4.59 1.20
CA VAL A 309 -18.35 -4.51 2.28
C VAL A 309 -18.59 -3.07 2.69
N SER A 310 -17.55 -2.24 2.86
CA SER A 310 -17.71 -0.82 3.21
C SER A 310 -18.52 -0.08 2.15
N THR A 311 -18.20 -0.27 0.87
CA THR A 311 -18.94 0.39 -0.22
C THR A 311 -20.39 -0.09 -0.25
N SER A 312 -20.63 -1.40 -0.24
CA SER A 312 -22.00 -1.94 -0.31
C SER A 312 -22.84 -1.52 0.90
N MET A 313 -22.28 -1.60 2.10
CA MET A 313 -22.98 -1.29 3.34
C MET A 313 -23.22 0.21 3.47
N GLN A 314 -22.22 1.06 3.19
CA GLN A 314 -22.39 2.51 3.23
C GLN A 314 -23.41 2.95 2.19
N THR A 315 -23.34 2.45 0.96
CA THR A 315 -24.32 2.84 -0.05
C THR A 315 -25.74 2.42 0.34
N THR A 316 -25.95 1.18 0.84
CA THR A 316 -27.28 0.70 1.24
C THR A 316 -27.87 1.46 2.45
N LEU A 317 -27.03 1.76 3.44
CA LEU A 317 -27.49 2.33 4.71
C LEU A 317 -27.48 3.86 4.73
N THR A 318 -26.64 4.51 3.93
CA THR A 318 -26.44 5.97 4.00
C THR A 318 -26.99 6.72 2.79
N VAL A 319 -27.19 6.08 1.64
CA VAL A 319 -27.70 6.76 0.43
C VAL A 319 -29.20 6.54 0.29
N ALA A 320 -29.96 7.62 0.13
CA ALA A 320 -31.40 7.55 -0.06
C ALA A 320 -31.74 6.87 -1.40
N GLY A 321 -32.66 5.89 -1.34
CA GLY A 321 -33.16 5.16 -2.50
C GLY A 321 -32.22 4.07 -3.03
N ALA A 322 -31.12 3.75 -2.35
CA ALA A 322 -30.21 2.68 -2.77
C ALA A 322 -30.68 1.30 -2.29
N GLU A 323 -30.96 0.39 -3.22
CA GLU A 323 -31.23 -1.00 -2.88
C GLU A 323 -29.94 -1.80 -2.62
N PRO A 324 -29.99 -2.88 -1.79
CA PRO A 324 -28.82 -3.71 -1.52
C PRO A 324 -28.14 -4.29 -2.76
N LEU A 325 -28.93 -4.72 -3.76
CA LEU A 325 -28.40 -5.25 -5.02
C LEU A 325 -27.69 -4.16 -5.84
N GLY A 326 -28.25 -2.95 -5.88
CA GLY A 326 -27.62 -1.79 -6.51
C GLY A 326 -26.33 -1.37 -5.82
N ALA A 327 -26.26 -1.48 -4.49
CA ALA A 327 -25.06 -1.20 -3.73
C ALA A 327 -23.94 -2.23 -4.00
N VAL A 328 -24.28 -3.51 -4.12
CA VAL A 328 -23.31 -4.56 -4.50
C VAL A 328 -22.82 -4.37 -5.93
N ALA A 329 -23.72 -4.06 -6.87
CA ALA A 329 -23.35 -3.74 -8.25
C ALA A 329 -22.47 -2.48 -8.34
N TRP A 330 -22.67 -1.51 -7.42
CA TRP A 330 -21.78 -0.36 -7.31
C TRP A 330 -20.41 -0.71 -6.74
N ALA A 331 -20.34 -1.64 -5.78
CA ALA A 331 -19.09 -2.07 -5.16
C ALA A 331 -18.22 -2.94 -6.08
N SER A 332 -18.83 -3.73 -6.97
CA SER A 332 -18.13 -4.72 -7.81
C SER A 332 -16.97 -4.18 -8.66
N PRO A 333 -17.04 -3.06 -9.40
CA PRO A 333 -15.90 -2.57 -10.17
C PRO A 333 -14.68 -2.25 -9.29
N TRP A 334 -14.90 -1.74 -8.07
CA TRP A 334 -13.82 -1.39 -7.14
C TRP A 334 -13.12 -2.63 -6.58
N VAL A 335 -13.90 -3.68 -6.29
CA VAL A 335 -13.37 -4.98 -5.83
C VAL A 335 -12.59 -5.68 -6.95
N VAL A 336 -13.12 -5.67 -8.18
CA VAL A 336 -12.42 -6.22 -9.35
C VAL A 336 -11.13 -5.46 -9.63
N ALA A 337 -11.16 -4.12 -9.56
CA ALA A 337 -9.96 -3.30 -9.72
C ALA A 337 -8.91 -3.61 -8.65
N ALA A 338 -9.31 -3.76 -7.39
CA ALA A 338 -8.43 -4.16 -6.29
C ALA A 338 -7.78 -5.53 -6.55
N ALA A 339 -8.55 -6.51 -7.04
CA ALA A 339 -8.05 -7.85 -7.36
C ALA A 339 -7.01 -7.82 -8.49
N ILE A 340 -7.32 -7.14 -9.59
CA ILE A 340 -6.42 -7.01 -10.75
C ILE A 340 -5.15 -6.24 -10.35
N THR A 341 -5.29 -5.17 -9.56
CA THR A 341 -4.17 -4.39 -9.04
C THR A 341 -3.27 -5.25 -8.16
N GLY A 342 -3.84 -6.03 -7.24
CA GLY A 342 -3.08 -6.96 -6.40
C GLY A 342 -2.30 -7.99 -7.22
N ALA A 343 -2.94 -8.60 -8.22
CA ALA A 343 -2.28 -9.54 -9.12
C ALA A 343 -1.14 -8.89 -9.92
N SER A 344 -1.38 -7.67 -10.43
CA SER A 344 -0.43 -6.94 -11.28
C SER A 344 0.78 -6.47 -10.48
N LEU A 345 0.57 -5.86 -9.31
CA LEU A 345 1.65 -5.42 -8.42
C LEU A 345 2.42 -6.61 -7.81
N GLY A 346 1.74 -7.74 -7.58
CA GLY A 346 2.39 -8.97 -7.15
C GLY A 346 3.33 -9.56 -8.21
N ALA A 347 2.98 -9.45 -9.49
CA ALA A 347 3.84 -9.87 -10.60
C ALA A 347 5.03 -8.93 -10.80
N VAL A 348 4.84 -7.61 -10.65
CA VAL A 348 5.84 -6.57 -10.97
C VAL A 348 7.14 -6.68 -10.17
N GLY A 349 7.19 -7.36 -9.03
CA GLY A 349 8.51 -7.70 -8.50
C GLY A 349 8.66 -9.12 -8.02
N SER A 350 7.89 -10.06 -8.56
CA SER A 350 8.43 -11.41 -8.68
C SER A 350 9.55 -11.53 -9.72
N GLU A 351 9.73 -10.50 -10.56
CA GLU A 351 10.83 -10.34 -11.53
C GLU A 351 11.96 -9.48 -10.97
#